data_AF-A0AA88CMM8-F1
#
_entry.id   AF-A0AA88CMM8-F1
#
_cell.length_a   1.000
_cell.length_b   1.000
_cell.length_c   1.000
_cell.angle_alpha   90.00
_cell.angle_beta   90.00
_cell.angle_gamma   90.00
#
_symmetry.space_group_name_H-M   'P 1'
#
loop_
_entity.id
_entity.type
_entity.pdbx_description
1 polymer ?
#
loop_
_entity_poly.entity_id
_entity_poly.type
_entity_poly.pdbx_seq_one_letter_code
_entity_poly.pdbx_strand_id
1 'polypeptide(L)'
;MTWEDFVDEFKKKYFNTEVMEAQQDEFNNFRQGNLSVTEAIKKFEQLARLCPHLISSEREKVRRMMRMFRSYLAVVISSGPYPPITVAKCVNRAIRAEYWVGQNREQRAKFFKDKKEEKAQAKQNQARSSQTPQQKGQ
;
A
#
# COMPACT_ATOMS: atom_id res chain seq x y z
N MET A 1 -37.93 20.96 -27.32
CA MET A 1 -36.56 20.64 -26.90
C MET A 1 -36.20 21.60 -25.79
N THR A 2 -36.21 21.10 -24.56
CA THR A 2 -35.75 21.87 -23.39
C THR A 2 -34.23 21.84 -23.32
N TRP A 3 -33.65 22.71 -22.50
CA TRP A 3 -32.22 22.66 -22.18
C TRP A 3 -31.83 21.31 -21.55
N GLU A 4 -32.74 20.71 -20.78
CA GLU A 4 -32.55 19.39 -20.16
C GLU A 4 -32.49 18.28 -21.21
N ASP A 5 -33.37 18.31 -22.23
CA ASP A 5 -33.35 17.36 -23.34
C ASP A 5 -32.01 17.43 -24.10
N PHE A 6 -31.52 18.64 -24.39
CA PHE A 6 -30.25 18.83 -25.09
C PHE A 6 -29.06 18.33 -24.27
N VAL A 7 -29.03 18.61 -22.96
CA VAL A 7 -27.96 18.15 -22.07
C VAL A 7 -27.98 16.62 -21.95
N ASP A 8 -29.15 16.00 -21.89
CA ASP A 8 -29.28 14.54 -21.83
C ASP A 8 -28.83 13.88 -23.14
N GLU A 9 -29.25 14.42 -24.28
CA GLU A 9 -28.87 13.92 -25.60
C GLU A 9 -27.37 14.15 -25.88
N PHE A 10 -26.81 15.28 -25.44
CA PHE A 10 -25.38 15.56 -25.48
C PHE A 10 -24.60 14.59 -24.59
N LYS A 11 -25.07 14.32 -23.37
CA LYS A 11 -24.47 13.31 -22.50
C LYS A 11 -24.52 11.93 -23.14
N LYS A 12 -25.66 11.50 -23.66
CA LYS A 12 -25.78 10.21 -24.36
C LYS A 12 -24.84 10.06 -25.54
N LYS A 13 -24.62 11.16 -26.29
CA LYS A 13 -23.82 11.15 -27.52
C LYS A 13 -22.32 11.30 -27.30
N TYR A 14 -21.90 11.97 -26.23
CA TYR A 14 -20.50 12.32 -25.98
C TYR A 14 -19.93 11.80 -24.65
N PHE A 15 -20.77 11.50 -23.66
CA PHE A 15 -20.37 10.80 -22.45
C PHE A 15 -20.64 9.30 -22.65
N ASN A 16 -19.59 8.55 -22.92
CA ASN A 16 -19.69 7.11 -22.97
C ASN A 16 -19.96 6.58 -21.54
N THR A 17 -21.19 6.17 -21.28
CA THR A 17 -21.64 5.62 -20.00
C THR A 17 -20.74 4.46 -19.56
N GLU A 18 -20.26 3.65 -20.50
CA GLU A 18 -19.33 2.55 -20.24
C GLU A 18 -17.98 3.05 -19.71
N VAL A 19 -17.49 4.19 -20.22
CA VAL A 19 -16.22 4.78 -19.75
C VAL A 19 -16.37 5.37 -18.35
N MET A 20 -17.51 6.00 -18.07
CA MET A 20 -17.85 6.50 -16.74
C MET A 20 -17.94 5.36 -15.72
N GLU A 21 -18.63 4.28 -16.06
CA GLU A 21 -18.74 3.07 -15.24
C GLU A 21 -17.37 2.43 -15.02
N ALA A 22 -16.56 2.30 -16.07
CA ALA A 22 -15.19 1.78 -15.96
C ALA A 22 -14.30 2.63 -15.04
N GLN A 23 -14.40 3.97 -15.10
CA GLN A 23 -13.66 4.87 -14.20
C GLN A 23 -14.13 4.74 -12.75
N GLN A 24 -15.45 4.60 -12.53
CA GLN A 24 -16.04 4.38 -11.22
C GLN A 24 -15.60 3.03 -10.64
N ASP A 25 -15.57 1.98 -11.46
CA ASP A 25 -15.08 0.66 -11.07
C ASP A 25 -13.59 0.67 -10.77
N GLU A 26 -12.77 1.37 -11.58
CA GLU A 26 -11.36 1.56 -11.28
C GLU A 26 -11.20 2.24 -9.91
N PHE A 27 -11.98 3.29 -9.64
CA PHE A 27 -11.89 4.00 -8.37
C PHE A 27 -12.34 3.15 -7.17
N ASN A 28 -13.41 2.37 -7.29
CA ASN A 28 -13.91 1.50 -6.23
C ASN A 28 -12.96 0.34 -5.93
N ASN A 29 -12.33 -0.20 -6.97
CA ASN A 29 -11.41 -1.32 -6.88
C ASN A 29 -9.96 -0.89 -6.68
N PHE A 30 -9.67 0.41 -6.67
CA PHE A 30 -8.32 0.90 -6.49
C PHE A 30 -7.75 0.45 -5.13
N ARG A 31 -6.56 -0.15 -5.18
CA ARG A 31 -5.76 -0.55 -4.02
C ARG A 31 -4.34 -0.07 -4.23
N GLN A 32 -3.66 0.27 -3.13
CA GLN A 32 -2.27 0.73 -3.13
C GLN A 32 -1.34 -0.25 -3.88
N GLY A 33 -1.58 -1.56 -3.79
CA GLY A 33 -0.79 -2.56 -4.53
C GLY A 33 0.68 -2.44 -4.15
N ASN A 34 1.58 -2.38 -5.14
CA ASN A 34 3.03 -2.20 -4.92
C ASN A 34 3.49 -0.74 -4.83
N LEU A 35 2.58 0.23 -5.04
CA LEU A 35 2.90 1.66 -4.99
C LEU A 35 3.29 2.09 -3.56
N SER A 36 4.14 3.11 -3.49
CA SER A 36 4.33 3.86 -2.24
C SER A 36 3.03 4.57 -1.83
N VAL A 37 2.92 4.94 -0.56
CA VAL A 37 1.77 5.72 -0.05
C VAL A 37 1.59 7.00 -0.87
N THR A 38 2.67 7.71 -1.18
CA THR A 38 2.62 8.98 -1.93
C THR A 38 2.10 8.78 -3.35
N GLU A 39 2.58 7.76 -4.06
CA GLU A 39 2.12 7.45 -5.42
C GLU A 39 0.66 7.00 -5.42
N ALA A 40 0.26 6.17 -4.45
CA ALA A 40 -1.11 5.72 -4.31
C ALA A 40 -2.07 6.89 -4.02
N ILE A 41 -1.67 7.84 -3.16
CA ILE A 41 -2.45 9.06 -2.89
C ILE A 41 -2.59 9.87 -4.18
N LYS A 42 -1.52 10.08 -4.94
CA LYS A 42 -1.56 10.83 -6.20
C LYS A 42 -2.53 10.19 -7.20
N LYS A 43 -2.47 8.86 -7.38
CA LYS A 43 -3.41 8.15 -8.26
C LYS A 43 -4.84 8.21 -7.74
N PHE A 44 -5.05 8.08 -6.43
CA PHE A 44 -6.36 8.25 -5.81
C PHE A 44 -6.95 9.63 -6.08
N GLU A 45 -6.14 10.69 -5.99
CA GLU A 45 -6.60 12.06 -6.28
C GLU A 45 -6.95 12.27 -7.76
N GLN A 46 -6.25 11.60 -8.67
CA GLN A 46 -6.60 11.63 -10.10
C GLN A 46 -7.97 10.98 -10.34
N LEU A 47 -8.20 9.79 -9.78
CA LEU A 47 -9.48 9.09 -9.89
C LEU A 47 -10.62 9.85 -9.18
N ALA A 48 -10.32 10.47 -8.03
CA ALA A 48 -11.24 11.31 -7.29
C ALA A 48 -11.78 12.50 -8.11
N ARG A 49 -10.94 13.08 -8.98
CA ARG A 49 -11.35 14.18 -9.88
C ARG A 49 -12.29 13.71 -10.99
N LEU A 50 -12.17 12.46 -11.41
CA LEU A 50 -13.06 11.86 -12.41
C LEU A 50 -14.41 11.48 -11.81
N CYS A 51 -14.44 11.11 -10.53
CA CYS A 51 -15.66 10.68 -9.84
C CYS A 51 -15.97 11.51 -8.57
N PRO A 52 -16.20 12.84 -8.69
CA PRO A 52 -16.42 13.71 -7.52
C PRO A 52 -17.67 13.32 -6.72
N HIS A 53 -18.69 12.77 -7.38
CA HIS A 53 -19.92 12.28 -6.75
C HIS A 53 -19.68 11.10 -5.80
N LEU A 54 -18.58 10.36 -5.97
CA LEU A 54 -18.19 9.24 -5.09
C LEU A 54 -17.48 9.70 -3.80
N ILE A 55 -17.11 10.98 -3.72
CA ILE A 55 -16.38 11.57 -2.58
C ILE A 55 -17.07 12.86 -2.15
N SER A 56 -18.32 12.72 -1.70
CA SER A 56 -19.17 13.85 -1.31
C SER A 56 -18.72 14.56 -0.03
N SER A 57 -17.84 13.96 0.78
CA SER A 57 -17.36 14.55 2.03
C SER A 57 -15.92 14.16 2.34
N GLU A 58 -15.25 14.95 3.19
CA GLU A 58 -13.92 14.61 3.69
C GLU A 58 -13.90 13.25 4.41
N ARG A 59 -14.96 12.95 5.18
CA ARG A 59 -15.12 11.68 5.87
C ARG A 59 -15.18 10.50 4.89
N GLU A 60 -15.91 10.66 3.79
CA GLU A 60 -15.99 9.63 2.75
C GLU A 60 -14.64 9.48 2.02
N LYS A 61 -13.94 10.59 1.79
CA LYS A 61 -12.57 10.56 1.25
C LYS A 61 -11.65 9.74 2.13
N VAL A 62 -11.64 9.99 3.44
CA VAL A 62 -10.83 9.22 4.39
C VAL A 62 -11.24 7.76 4.43
N ARG A 63 -12.55 7.45 4.47
CA ARG A 63 -13.06 6.07 4.44
C ARG A 63 -12.57 5.31 3.21
N ARG A 64 -12.60 5.93 2.03
CA ARG A 64 -12.10 5.33 0.79
C ARG A 64 -10.57 5.17 0.80
N MET A 65 -9.83 6.16 1.29
CA MET A 65 -8.37 6.05 1.45
C MET A 65 -7.99 4.89 2.37
N MET A 66 -8.72 4.68 3.47
CA MET A 66 -8.50 3.53 4.37
C MET A 66 -8.71 2.17 3.70
N ARG A 67 -9.65 2.07 2.74
CA ARG A 67 -9.87 0.85 1.93
C ARG A 67 -8.81 0.66 0.84
N MET A 68 -8.25 1.75 0.36
CA MET A 68 -7.20 1.77 -0.67
C MET A 68 -5.86 1.31 -0.10
N PHE A 69 -5.49 1.74 1.11
CA PHE A 69 -4.23 1.38 1.74
C PHE A 69 -4.11 -0.14 1.99
N ARG A 70 -2.87 -0.64 1.98
CA ARG A 70 -2.60 -2.04 2.35
C ARG A 70 -3.09 -2.32 3.77
N SER A 71 -3.63 -3.53 3.99
CA SER A 71 -4.25 -3.92 5.26
C SER A 71 -3.37 -3.66 6.48
N TYR A 72 -2.08 -3.98 6.40
CA TYR A 72 -1.14 -3.76 7.50
C TYR A 72 -0.91 -2.27 7.79
N LEU A 73 -0.92 -1.40 6.77
CA LEU A 73 -0.83 0.05 6.97
C LEU A 73 -2.15 0.59 7.53
N ALA A 74 -3.30 0.12 7.04
CA ALA A 74 -4.61 0.55 7.51
C ALA A 74 -4.81 0.28 9.02
N VAL A 75 -4.26 -0.82 9.54
CA VAL A 75 -4.24 -1.11 10.98
C VAL A 75 -3.45 -0.05 11.75
N VAL A 76 -2.25 0.28 11.27
CA VAL A 76 -1.39 1.30 11.91
C VAL A 76 -2.01 2.69 11.82
N ILE A 77 -2.63 3.04 10.68
CA ILE A 77 -3.26 4.35 10.48
C ILE A 77 -4.49 4.50 11.41
N SER A 78 -5.27 3.43 11.58
CA SER A 78 -6.43 3.37 12.48
C SER A 78 -6.05 3.35 13.96
N SER A 79 -4.80 3.02 14.29
CA SER A 79 -4.35 2.90 15.67
C SER A 79 -4.43 4.21 16.46
N GLY A 80 -4.40 4.09 17.79
CA GLY A 80 -4.57 5.18 18.74
C GLY A 80 -6.02 5.30 19.24
N PRO A 81 -6.32 6.36 20.02
CA PRO A 81 -7.61 6.50 20.70
C PRO A 81 -8.77 6.72 19.72
N TYR A 82 -8.48 7.32 18.55
CA TYR A 82 -9.48 7.58 17.51
C TYR A 82 -8.87 7.44 16.10
N PRO A 83 -9.64 6.90 15.13
CA PRO A 83 -9.23 6.86 13.72
C PRO A 83 -9.17 8.28 13.12
N PRO A 84 -8.36 8.49 12.07
CA PRO A 84 -8.30 9.79 11.41
C PRO A 84 -9.65 10.13 10.78
N ILE A 85 -10.10 11.38 10.99
CA ILE A 85 -11.32 11.92 10.37
C ILE A 85 -11.03 12.91 9.25
N THR A 86 -9.82 13.46 9.21
CA THR A 86 -9.36 14.40 8.16
C THR A 86 -8.38 13.72 7.23
N VAL A 87 -8.36 14.17 5.97
CA VAL A 87 -7.45 13.65 4.93
C VAL A 87 -6.00 13.88 5.36
N ALA A 88 -5.68 15.08 5.86
CA ALA A 88 -4.34 15.41 6.33
C ALA A 88 -3.83 14.47 7.43
N LYS A 89 -4.69 14.14 8.42
CA LYS A 89 -4.31 13.18 9.48
C LYS A 89 -4.11 11.78 8.92
N CYS A 90 -4.98 11.35 7.99
CA CYS A 90 -4.88 10.04 7.34
C CYS A 90 -3.55 9.91 6.57
N VAL A 91 -3.24 10.90 5.73
CA VAL A 91 -2.00 10.95 4.92
C VAL A 91 -0.75 11.00 5.80
N ASN A 92 -0.70 11.89 6.79
CA ASN A 92 0.45 12.03 7.67
C ASN A 92 0.70 10.77 8.52
N ARG A 93 -0.35 10.04 8.88
CA ARG A 93 -0.20 8.73 9.53
C ARG A 93 0.28 7.67 8.55
N ALA A 94 -0.26 7.64 7.34
CA ALA A 94 0.12 6.67 6.31
C ALA A 94 1.60 6.79 5.91
N ILE A 95 2.09 8.00 5.65
CA ILE A 95 3.50 8.24 5.28
C ILE A 95 4.43 7.79 6.41
N ARG A 96 4.13 8.15 7.66
CA ARG A 96 4.92 7.72 8.82
C ARG A 96 4.88 6.20 9.00
N ALA A 97 3.70 5.59 8.86
CA ALA A 97 3.54 4.14 8.96
C ALA A 97 4.36 3.40 7.90
N GLU A 98 4.34 3.87 6.65
CA GLU A 98 5.13 3.26 5.56
C GLU A 98 6.63 3.36 5.83
N TYR A 99 7.10 4.53 6.28
CA TYR A 99 8.50 4.71 6.65
C TYR A 99 8.97 3.72 7.72
N TRP A 100 8.26 3.65 8.86
CA TRP A 100 8.66 2.77 9.97
C TRP A 100 8.50 1.28 9.64
N VAL A 101 7.45 0.90 8.90
CA VAL A 101 7.29 -0.49 8.46
C VAL A 101 8.38 -0.88 7.47
N GLY A 102 8.77 0.03 6.57
CA GLY A 102 9.90 -0.16 5.66
C GLY A 102 11.20 -0.41 6.42
N GLN A 103 11.53 0.45 7.38
CA GLN A 103 12.71 0.30 8.25
C GLN A 103 12.70 -1.04 9.00
N ASN A 104 11.58 -1.41 9.62
CA ASN A 104 11.46 -2.69 10.31
C ASN A 104 11.62 -3.89 9.35
N ARG A 105 11.13 -3.79 8.12
CA ARG A 105 11.29 -4.83 7.10
C ARG A 105 12.75 -5.03 6.72
N GLU A 106 13.49 -3.94 6.51
CA GLU A 106 14.92 -3.98 6.19
C GLU A 106 15.74 -4.56 7.34
N GLN A 107 15.50 -4.11 8.57
CA GLN A 107 16.18 -4.63 9.76
C GLN A 107 15.92 -6.13 9.94
N ARG A 108 14.66 -6.56 9.79
CA ARG A 108 14.32 -7.98 9.81
C ARG A 108 15.04 -8.76 8.71
N ALA A 109 15.09 -8.22 7.49
CA ALA A 109 15.77 -8.88 6.38
C ALA A 109 17.27 -9.06 6.65
N LYS A 110 17.94 -8.04 7.22
CA LYS A 110 19.34 -8.14 7.66
C LYS A 110 19.51 -9.22 8.73
N PHE A 111 18.71 -9.17 9.79
CA PHE A 111 18.74 -10.17 10.87
C PHE A 111 18.58 -11.62 10.36
N PHE A 112 17.64 -11.85 9.44
CA PHE A 112 17.45 -13.18 8.85
C PHE A 112 18.62 -13.62 7.95
N LYS A 113 19.28 -12.67 7.28
CA LYS A 113 20.47 -12.95 6.46
C LYS A 113 21.65 -13.35 7.36
N ASP A 114 21.92 -12.57 8.39
CA ASP A 114 23.03 -12.82 9.33
C ASP A 114 22.86 -14.18 10.02
N LYS A 115 21.64 -14.50 10.48
CA LYS A 115 21.33 -15.79 11.11
C LYS A 115 21.49 -16.98 10.14
N LYS A 116 21.28 -16.78 8.84
CA LYS A 116 21.49 -17.82 7.82
C LYS A 116 22.99 -18.04 7.59
N GLU A 117 23.77 -16.97 7.55
CA GLU A 117 25.23 -17.02 7.40
C GLU A 117 25.90 -17.67 8.61
N GLU A 118 25.49 -17.32 9.83
CA GLU A 118 25.96 -17.94 11.07
C GLU A 118 25.74 -19.46 11.08
N LYS A 119 24.54 -19.92 10.70
CA LYS A 119 24.24 -21.35 10.58
C LYS A 119 25.07 -22.05 9.51
N ALA A 120 25.36 -21.38 8.39
CA ALA A 120 26.20 -21.93 7.34
C ALA A 120 27.66 -22.08 7.81
N GLN A 121 28.18 -21.07 8.51
CA GLN A 121 29.52 -21.09 9.10
C GLN A 121 29.65 -22.16 10.18
N ALA A 122 28.65 -22.32 11.06
CA ALA A 122 28.64 -23.37 12.08
C ALA A 122 28.70 -24.78 11.46
N LYS A 123 27.92 -25.04 10.39
CA LYS A 123 27.96 -26.31 9.66
C LYS A 123 29.31 -26.54 8.98
N GLN A 124 29.89 -25.50 8.39
CA GLN A 124 31.20 -25.61 7.74
C GLN A 124 32.33 -25.89 8.75
N ASN A 125 32.32 -25.22 9.90
CA ASN A 125 33.29 -25.44 10.97
C ASN A 125 33.16 -26.85 11.58
N GLN A 126 31.95 -27.37 11.72
CA GLN A 126 31.69 -28.73 12.21
C GLN A 126 32.15 -29.82 11.21
N ALA A 127 32.01 -29.57 9.90
CA ALA A 127 32.56 -30.43 8.85
C ALA A 127 34.10 -30.40 8.80
N ARG A 128 34.71 -29.25 9.11
CA ARG A 128 36.17 -29.08 9.13
C ARG A 128 36.82 -29.76 10.35
N SER A 129 36.19 -29.71 11.52
CA SER A 129 36.71 -30.34 12.74
C SER A 129 36.64 -31.87 12.73
N SER A 130 35.70 -32.44 11.97
CA SER A 130 35.56 -33.89 11.78
C SER A 130 36.53 -34.49 10.76
N GLN A 131 37.29 -33.65 10.02
CA GLN A 131 38.28 -34.10 9.03
C GLN A 131 39.75 -34.03 9.51
N THR A 132 40.06 -33.58 10.72
CA THR A 132 41.43 -33.57 11.25
C THR A 132 41.86 -34.98 11.69
N PRO A 133 42.78 -35.68 10.99
CA PRO A 133 43.29 -36.97 11.43
C PRO A 133 44.39 -36.73 12.47
N GLN A 134 44.30 -37.42 13.61
CA GLN A 134 45.35 -37.50 14.62
C GLN A 134 46.68 -37.89 13.96
N GLN A 135 47.62 -36.95 13.88
CA GLN A 135 49.02 -37.29 13.64
C GLN A 135 49.53 -37.99 14.92
N LYS A 136 49.75 -39.31 14.80
CA LYS A 136 50.41 -40.14 15.80
C LYS A 136 51.81 -39.61 16.05
N GLY A 137 52.16 -39.52 17.34
CA GLY A 137 53.48 -39.18 17.82
C GLY A 137 54.56 -40.15 17.34
N GLN A 138 55.76 -39.61 17.24
CA GLN A 138 57.03 -40.32 17.36
C GLN A 138 57.71 -39.85 18.63
#